data_AF-A0A2V2ZKY2-F1
#
_entry.id   AF-A0A2V2ZKY2-F1
#
_cell.length_a   1.000
_cell.length_b   1.000
_cell.length_c   1.000
_cell.angle_alpha   90.00
_cell.angle_beta   90.00
_cell.angle_gamma   90.00
#
_symmetry.space_group_name_H-M   'P 1'
#
loop_
_entity.id
_entity.type
_entity.pdbx_description
1 polymer ?
#
loop_
_entity_poly.entity_id
_entity_poly.type
_entity_poly.pdbx_seq_one_letter_code
_entity_poly.pdbx_strand_id
1 'polypeptide(L)'
;MSELVHVDEFVIGRMEEGKKGRSYKTKAVVAVELTEKHQVKCIYIRAIDDYSARSLPPIFDQHISESAKVLSDKWKEYLPLSKKYNIEQISSDQGKNFKQLHLIIHRIKSWIRTILTHASKKHVESYFNEFSYHINRSQNKNTFFHNIIQRMVNSKPLQYLKLIQRLNI
;
A
#
# COMPACT_ATOMS: atom_id res chain seq x y z
N MET A 1 -4.55 -12.44 -0.42
CA MET A 1 -3.51 -12.92 0.51
C MET A 1 -4.16 -13.92 1.45
N SER A 2 -3.62 -15.12 1.58
CA SER A 2 -4.28 -16.25 2.26
C SER A 2 -3.45 -16.90 3.36
N GLU A 3 -2.14 -16.63 3.41
CA GLU A 3 -1.22 -17.22 4.37
C GLU A 3 -0.89 -16.21 5.50
N LEU A 4 0.40 -15.89 5.69
CA LEU A 4 0.89 -14.95 6.67
C LEU A 4 0.92 -13.54 6.07
N VAL A 5 0.17 -12.61 6.65
CA VAL A 5 0.08 -11.23 6.18
C VAL A 5 0.51 -10.28 7.29
N HIS A 6 1.53 -9.47 7.03
CA HIS A 6 1.92 -8.39 7.93
C HIS A 6 1.23 -7.10 7.47
N VAL A 7 0.58 -6.39 8.39
CA VAL A 7 -0.13 -5.14 8.12
C VAL A 7 0.39 -4.05 9.04
N ASP A 8 0.68 -2.89 8.47
CA ASP A 8 1.16 -1.71 9.21
C ASP A 8 0.78 -0.42 8.48
N GLU A 9 0.84 0.68 9.20
CA GLU A 9 0.54 2.01 8.71
C GLU A 9 1.78 2.89 8.62
N PHE A 10 1.78 3.82 7.67
CA PHE A 10 2.91 4.74 7.50
C PHE A 10 2.49 6.08 6.93
N VAL A 11 3.37 7.07 7.11
CA VAL A 11 3.21 8.42 6.54
C VAL A 11 4.25 8.67 5.47
N ILE A 12 3.78 9.22 4.35
CA ILE A 12 4.62 9.83 3.32
C ILE A 12 4.39 11.34 3.37
N GLY A 13 5.47 12.10 3.30
CA GLY A 13 5.40 13.55 3.18
C GLY A 13 6.76 14.15 2.84
N ARG A 14 6.75 15.32 2.22
CA ARG A 14 7.95 16.12 1.97
C ARG A 14 8.24 17.02 3.16
N MET A 15 9.51 17.37 3.30
CA MET A 15 9.95 18.50 4.12
C MET A 15 9.74 19.77 3.28
N GLU A 16 9.07 20.79 3.83
CA GLU A 16 9.01 22.12 3.22
C GLU A 16 9.99 23.04 3.96
N GLU A 17 10.70 23.90 3.24
CA GLU A 17 11.53 24.94 3.85
C GLU A 17 10.66 25.86 4.72
N GLY A 18 11.11 26.13 5.94
CA GLY A 18 10.44 27.03 6.88
C GLY A 18 9.33 26.42 7.76
N LYS A 19 8.94 25.15 7.56
CA LYS A 19 8.01 24.45 8.47
C LYS A 19 8.71 23.34 9.26
N LYS A 20 8.50 23.33 10.59
CA LYS A 20 9.03 22.29 11.46
C LYS A 20 8.21 21.00 11.25
N GLY A 21 8.71 20.12 10.38
CA GLY A 21 8.10 18.82 10.07
C GLY A 21 7.64 18.67 8.62
N ARG A 22 6.88 17.60 8.33
CA ARG A 22 6.32 17.33 6.99
C ARG A 22 4.96 18.01 6.85
N SER A 23 4.80 18.92 5.88
CA SER A 23 3.56 19.71 5.71
C SER A 23 2.42 18.90 5.10
N TYR A 24 2.67 18.25 3.96
CA TYR A 24 1.70 17.35 3.32
C TYR A 24 1.97 15.92 3.78
N LYS A 25 1.08 15.38 4.60
CA LYS A 25 1.15 14.00 5.12
C LYS A 25 0.07 13.16 4.46
N THR A 26 0.47 12.30 3.53
CA THR A 26 -0.38 11.20 3.08
C THR A 26 -0.18 10.04 4.04
N LYS A 27 -1.28 9.57 4.62
CA LYS A 27 -1.30 8.35 5.43
C LYS A 27 -1.62 7.18 4.52
N ALA A 28 -1.00 6.04 4.78
CA ALA A 28 -1.20 4.83 4.01
C ALA A 28 -1.12 3.60 4.92
N VAL A 29 -1.76 2.53 4.47
CA VAL A 29 -1.67 1.19 5.07
C VAL A 29 -1.01 0.29 4.03
N VAL A 30 -0.11 -0.58 4.48
CA VAL A 30 0.51 -1.62 3.66
C VAL A 30 0.17 -2.98 4.23
N ALA A 31 -0.23 -3.90 3.36
CA ALA A 31 -0.34 -5.32 3.63
C ALA A 31 0.74 -6.07 2.82
N VAL A 32 1.52 -6.91 3.50
CA VAL A 32 2.59 -7.72 2.90
C VAL A 32 2.34 -9.17 3.23
N GLU A 33 2.06 -9.98 2.22
CA GLU A 33 2.01 -11.44 2.34
C GLU A 33 3.42 -12.01 2.25
N LEU A 34 3.74 -12.92 3.16
CA LEU A 34 5.03 -13.59 3.25
C LEU A 34 4.89 -15.07 2.90
N THR A 35 5.89 -15.62 2.24
CA THR A 35 6.05 -17.08 2.10
C THR A 35 6.52 -17.70 3.41
N GLU A 36 6.47 -19.03 3.50
CA GLU A 36 7.02 -19.79 4.64
C GLU A 36 8.50 -19.44 4.94
N LYS A 37 9.27 -19.12 3.88
CA LYS A 37 10.67 -18.68 3.99
C LYS A 37 10.82 -17.20 4.37
N HIS A 38 9.73 -16.55 4.81
CA HIS A 38 9.67 -15.14 5.17
C HIS A 38 10.13 -14.19 4.04
N GLN A 39 9.87 -14.58 2.79
CA GLN A 39 10.11 -13.72 1.63
C GLN A 39 8.81 -13.04 1.22
N VAL A 40 8.91 -11.82 0.69
CA VAL A 40 7.73 -11.08 0.19
C VAL A 40 7.12 -11.87 -0.96
N LYS A 41 5.84 -12.22 -0.85
CA LYS A 41 5.03 -12.91 -1.88
C LYS A 41 4.17 -11.92 -2.65
N CYS A 42 3.44 -11.08 -1.90
CA CYS A 42 2.52 -10.10 -2.47
C CYS A 42 2.45 -8.87 -1.56
N ILE A 43 2.23 -7.69 -2.14
CA ILE A 43 2.03 -6.44 -1.41
C ILE A 43 0.82 -5.67 -1.96
N TYR A 44 0.09 -5.04 -1.06
CA TYR A 44 -0.95 -4.05 -1.40
C TYR A 44 -0.78 -2.83 -0.50
N ILE A 45 -0.94 -1.65 -1.08
CA ILE A 45 -0.79 -0.37 -0.38
C ILE A 45 -2.03 0.44 -0.70
N ARG A 46 -2.57 1.12 0.31
CA ARG A 46 -3.75 1.96 0.16
C ARG A 46 -3.59 3.26 0.91
N ALA A 47 -3.92 4.38 0.26
CA ALA A 47 -4.03 5.68 0.91
C ALA A 47 -5.26 5.71 1.82
N ILE A 48 -5.09 6.30 3.01
CA ILE A 48 -6.16 6.46 4.00
C ILE A 48 -6.25 7.92 4.42
N ASP A 49 -7.47 8.37 4.72
CA ASP A 49 -7.70 9.74 5.21
C ASP A 49 -7.26 9.91 6.66
N ASP A 50 -7.48 8.88 7.48
CA ASP A 50 -7.12 8.84 8.89
C ASP A 50 -6.75 7.43 9.36
N TYR A 51 -6.24 7.34 10.60
CA TYR A 51 -5.90 6.07 11.25
C TYR A 51 -7.11 5.45 11.98
N SER A 52 -8.31 5.88 11.64
CA SER A 52 -9.51 5.38 12.31
C SER A 52 -9.80 3.94 11.90
N ALA A 53 -10.51 3.22 12.76
CA ALA A 53 -10.99 1.87 12.48
C ALA A 53 -11.96 1.80 11.27
N ARG A 54 -12.41 2.94 10.72
CA ARG A 54 -13.24 2.99 9.51
C ARG A 54 -12.42 3.02 8.22
N SER A 55 -11.17 3.46 8.30
CA SER A 55 -10.27 3.60 7.14
C SER A 55 -9.48 2.33 6.82
N LEU A 56 -9.37 1.41 7.80
CA LEU A 56 -8.66 0.13 7.66
C LEU A 56 -9.44 -0.99 6.93
N PRO A 57 -10.75 -1.22 7.16
CA PRO A 57 -11.48 -2.34 6.54
C PRO A 57 -11.30 -2.47 5.02
N PRO A 58 -11.29 -1.38 4.23
CA PRO A 58 -11.22 -1.51 2.78
C PRO A 58 -9.98 -2.22 2.22
N ILE A 59 -8.81 -2.17 2.88
CA ILE A 59 -7.64 -2.96 2.43
C ILE A 59 -7.77 -4.45 2.82
N PHE A 60 -8.42 -4.72 3.96
CA PHE A 60 -8.68 -6.09 4.40
C PHE A 60 -9.69 -6.77 3.48
N ASP A 61 -10.85 -6.14 3.27
CA ASP A 61 -11.94 -6.71 2.45
C ASP A 61 -11.53 -6.99 1.00
N GLN A 62 -10.63 -6.19 0.43
CA GLN A 62 -10.23 -6.32 -0.97
C GLN A 62 -9.08 -7.31 -1.19
N HIS A 63 -8.19 -7.47 -0.22
CA HIS A 63 -6.89 -8.10 -0.47
C HIS A 63 -6.50 -9.20 0.53
N ILE A 64 -7.17 -9.29 1.68
CA ILE A 64 -6.84 -10.23 2.75
C ILE A 64 -8.00 -11.21 2.93
N SER A 65 -7.71 -12.50 2.84
CA SER A 65 -8.68 -13.56 3.15
C SER A 65 -9.03 -13.53 4.64
N GLU A 66 -10.28 -13.79 4.98
CA GLU A 66 -10.72 -13.94 6.39
C GLU A 66 -9.97 -15.08 7.10
N SER A 67 -9.54 -16.09 6.34
CA SER A 67 -8.74 -17.23 6.83
C SER A 67 -7.24 -16.92 7.01
N ALA A 68 -6.75 -15.77 6.53
CA ALA A 68 -5.33 -15.44 6.58
C ALA A 68 -4.90 -15.12 8.01
N LYS A 69 -3.66 -15.49 8.38
CA LYS A 69 -3.06 -15.08 9.65
C LYS A 69 -2.48 -13.69 9.49
N VAL A 70 -3.09 -12.70 10.13
CA VAL A 70 -2.66 -11.30 10.06
C VAL A 70 -1.83 -10.95 11.29
N LEU A 71 -0.64 -10.39 11.09
CA LEU A 71 0.19 -9.81 12.15
C LEU A 71 0.22 -8.29 12.00
N SER A 72 -0.07 -7.56 13.07
CA SER A 72 0.05 -6.10 13.13
C SER A 72 0.74 -5.64 14.41
N ASP A 73 1.16 -4.37 14.45
CA ASP A 73 1.57 -3.75 15.72
C ASP A 73 0.36 -3.59 16.66
N LYS A 74 0.62 -3.26 17.93
CA LYS A 74 -0.36 -3.11 19.02
C LYS A 74 -1.21 -1.83 18.91
N TRP A 75 -1.72 -1.55 17.73
CA TRP A 75 -2.56 -0.40 17.45
C TRP A 75 -4.04 -0.74 17.70
N LYS A 76 -4.74 0.08 18.50
CA LYS A 76 -6.09 -0.27 19.02
C LYS A 76 -7.15 -0.30 17.92
N GLU A 77 -6.92 0.38 16.82
CA GLU A 77 -7.88 0.55 15.75
C GLU A 77 -8.04 -0.72 14.90
N TYR A 78 -7.17 -1.73 15.07
CA TYR A 78 -7.38 -3.08 14.54
C TYR A 78 -8.34 -3.93 15.40
N LEU A 79 -8.63 -3.56 16.65
CA LEU A 79 -9.51 -4.37 17.54
C LEU A 79 -10.89 -4.67 16.95
N PRO A 80 -11.57 -3.73 16.25
CA PRO A 80 -12.85 -4.04 15.61
C PRO A 80 -12.71 -5.06 14.47
N LEU A 81 -11.56 -5.08 13.78
CA LEU A 81 -11.28 -6.01 12.68
C LEU A 81 -10.98 -7.43 13.16
N SER A 82 -10.45 -7.59 14.38
CA SER A 82 -10.21 -8.90 15.00
C SER A 82 -11.48 -9.73 15.18
N LYS A 83 -12.68 -9.14 15.06
CA LYS A 83 -13.95 -9.87 15.06
C LYS A 83 -14.19 -10.67 13.77
N LYS A 84 -13.62 -10.21 12.66
CA LYS A 84 -13.82 -10.78 11.31
C LYS A 84 -12.57 -11.49 10.80
N TYR A 85 -11.39 -11.02 11.20
CA TYR A 85 -10.10 -11.52 10.72
C TYR A 85 -9.28 -12.11 11.87
N ASN A 86 -8.46 -13.10 11.54
CA ASN A 86 -7.49 -13.69 12.48
C ASN A 86 -6.26 -12.78 12.66
N ILE A 87 -6.42 -11.71 13.44
CA ILE A 87 -5.37 -10.70 13.71
C ILE A 87 -4.69 -10.99 15.04
N GLU A 88 -3.37 -11.20 15.00
CA GLU A 88 -2.50 -11.28 16.17
C GLU A 88 -1.65 -10.01 16.27
N GLN A 89 -1.74 -9.31 17.41
CA GLN A 89 -1.02 -8.06 17.65
C GLN A 89 0.26 -8.31 18.44
N ILE A 90 1.41 -8.06 17.80
CA ILE A 90 2.73 -8.28 18.39
C ILE A 90 3.44 -6.93 18.45
N SER A 91 4.13 -6.63 19.55
CA SER A 91 4.94 -5.40 19.61
C SER A 91 6.03 -5.45 18.55
N SER A 92 6.31 -4.33 17.88
CA SER A 92 7.32 -4.31 16.80
C SER A 92 8.73 -4.73 17.21
N ASP A 93 9.06 -4.71 18.51
CA ASP A 93 10.39 -4.97 19.08
C ASP A 93 11.49 -4.20 18.31
N GLN A 94 11.34 -2.87 18.27
CA GLN A 94 12.21 -1.97 17.49
C GLN A 94 12.27 -2.34 15.99
N GLY A 95 11.17 -2.87 15.44
CA GLY A 95 11.06 -3.28 14.05
C GLY A 95 11.66 -4.67 13.73
N LYS A 96 12.13 -5.43 14.73
CA LYS A 96 12.68 -6.78 14.52
C LYS A 96 11.63 -7.80 14.09
N ASN A 97 10.39 -7.64 14.55
CA ASN A 97 9.29 -8.56 14.21
C ASN A 97 8.73 -8.32 12.81
N PHE A 98 8.93 -7.12 12.24
CA PHE A 98 8.37 -6.69 10.96
C PHE A 98 9.45 -6.26 9.95
N LYS A 99 10.62 -6.90 9.95
CA LYS A 99 11.78 -6.52 9.11
C LYS A 99 11.43 -6.33 7.64
N GLN A 100 10.79 -7.32 7.01
CA GLN A 100 10.42 -7.31 5.60
C GLN A 100 9.43 -6.18 5.29
N LEU A 101 8.44 -6.00 6.16
CA LEU A 101 7.45 -4.95 6.03
C LEU A 101 8.11 -3.56 6.13
N HIS A 102 9.01 -3.34 7.07
CA HIS A 102 9.73 -2.06 7.19
C HIS A 102 10.67 -1.80 6.01
N LEU A 103 11.31 -2.84 5.46
CA LEU A 103 12.11 -2.72 4.23
C LEU A 103 11.22 -2.28 3.05
N ILE A 104 10.01 -2.84 2.93
CA ILE A 104 9.05 -2.43 1.90
C ILE A 104 8.61 -0.98 2.12
N ILE A 105 8.26 -0.57 3.35
CA ILE A 105 7.90 0.82 3.68
C ILE A 105 9.03 1.79 3.30
N HIS A 106 10.29 1.46 3.62
CA HIS A 106 11.44 2.29 3.25
C HIS A 106 11.65 2.38 1.74
N ARG A 107 11.42 1.29 0.99
CA ARG A 107 11.48 1.28 -0.47
C ARG A 107 10.39 2.14 -1.09
N ILE A 108 9.14 2.03 -0.61
CA ILE A 108 8.02 2.86 -1.06
C ILE A 108 8.31 4.35 -0.84
N LYS A 109 8.76 4.70 0.38
CA LYS A 109 9.13 6.10 0.72
C LYS A 109 10.25 6.62 -0.18
N SER A 110 11.27 5.80 -0.45
CA SER A 110 12.36 6.17 -1.36
C SER A 110 11.88 6.35 -2.80
N TRP A 111 11.06 5.43 -3.31
CA TRP A 111 10.53 5.47 -4.67
C TRP A 111 9.66 6.71 -4.89
N ILE A 112 8.75 7.01 -3.97
CA ILE A 112 7.92 8.22 -4.08
C ILE A 112 8.75 9.50 -4.02
N ARG A 113 9.82 9.51 -3.22
CA ARG A 113 10.75 10.65 -3.16
C ARG A 113 11.50 10.88 -4.47
N THR A 114 11.73 9.84 -5.27
CA THR A 114 12.41 9.94 -6.57
C THR A 114 11.50 10.39 -7.72
N ILE A 115 10.19 10.51 -7.51
CA ILE A 115 9.27 11.02 -8.52
C ILE A 115 9.52 12.52 -8.69
N LEU A 116 9.72 12.96 -9.94
CA LEU A 116 10.05 14.34 -10.29
C LEU A 116 8.94 15.32 -9.88
N THR A 117 7.68 14.89 -10.00
CA THR A 117 6.48 15.68 -9.71
C THR A 117 5.89 15.33 -8.35
N HIS A 118 5.15 16.28 -7.77
CA HIS A 118 4.46 16.05 -6.50
C HIS A 118 3.32 15.04 -6.68
N ALA A 119 3.38 13.93 -5.95
CA ALA A 119 2.27 12.99 -5.83
C ALA A 119 1.15 13.61 -4.99
N SER A 120 0.22 14.29 -5.66
CA SER A 120 -0.95 14.88 -5.01
C SER A 120 -1.83 13.79 -4.38
N LYS A 121 -2.66 14.16 -3.39
CA LYS A 121 -3.61 13.24 -2.76
C LYS A 121 -4.53 12.54 -3.77
N LYS A 122 -4.83 13.20 -4.90
CA LYS A 122 -5.62 12.63 -6.01
C LYS A 122 -4.91 11.50 -6.77
N HIS A 123 -3.58 11.52 -6.81
CA HIS A 123 -2.78 10.58 -7.63
C HIS A 123 -1.98 9.57 -6.82
N VAL A 124 -1.81 9.79 -5.51
CA VAL A 124 -0.97 8.94 -4.65
C VAL A 124 -1.41 7.47 -4.65
N GLU A 125 -2.73 7.21 -4.72
CA GLU A 125 -3.29 5.87 -4.82
C GLU A 125 -2.85 5.17 -6.12
N SER A 126 -2.77 5.90 -7.23
CA SER A 126 -2.29 5.35 -8.51
C SER A 126 -0.82 4.93 -8.41
N TYR A 127 0.02 5.74 -7.74
CA TYR A 127 1.42 5.39 -7.50
C TYR A 127 1.55 4.17 -6.58
N PHE A 128 0.73 4.07 -5.53
CA PHE A 128 0.70 2.87 -4.67
C PHE A 128 0.31 1.62 -5.45
N ASN A 129 -0.76 1.70 -6.26
CA ASN A 129 -1.19 0.60 -7.11
C ASN A 129 -0.12 0.20 -8.12
N GLU A 130 0.59 1.16 -8.69
CA GLU A 130 1.73 0.89 -9.58
C GLU A 130 2.86 0.17 -8.84
N PHE A 131 3.29 0.66 -7.68
CA PHE A 131 4.32 0.04 -6.88
C PHE A 131 3.96 -1.40 -6.50
N SER A 132 2.73 -1.61 -6.02
CA SER A 132 2.20 -2.94 -5.70
C SER A 132 2.19 -3.85 -6.92
N TYR A 133 1.73 -3.35 -8.07
CA TYR A 133 1.72 -4.11 -9.31
C TYR A 133 3.13 -4.56 -9.73
N HIS A 134 4.13 -3.67 -9.70
CA HIS A 134 5.50 -4.00 -10.06
C HIS A 134 6.09 -5.10 -9.18
N ILE A 135 5.91 -5.01 -7.86
CA ILE A 135 6.43 -6.04 -6.93
C ILE A 135 5.70 -7.36 -7.14
N ASN A 136 4.37 -7.34 -7.22
CA ASN A 136 3.55 -8.55 -7.38
C ASN A 136 3.84 -9.27 -8.71
N ARG A 137 4.21 -8.53 -9.76
CA ARG A 137 4.53 -9.11 -11.08
C ARG A 137 6.00 -9.44 -11.26
N SER A 138 6.90 -8.86 -10.49
CA SER A 138 8.34 -9.16 -10.55
C SER A 138 8.66 -10.64 -10.34
N GLN A 139 7.77 -11.36 -9.65
CA GLN A 139 7.87 -12.80 -9.40
C GLN A 139 7.44 -13.66 -10.59
N ASN A 140 6.61 -13.12 -11.49
CA ASN A 140 6.02 -13.84 -12.63
C ASN A 140 6.38 -13.15 -13.97
N LYS A 141 7.67 -12.94 -14.22
CA LYS A 141 8.18 -12.16 -15.37
C LYS A 141 7.69 -12.68 -16.73
N ASN A 142 7.55 -13.99 -16.89
CA ASN A 142 7.19 -14.63 -18.16
C ASN A 142 5.81 -14.22 -18.68
N THR A 143 4.89 -13.81 -17.80
CA THR A 143 3.52 -13.43 -18.17
C THR A 143 3.29 -11.92 -18.22
N PHE A 144 4.33 -11.13 -17.93
CA PHE A 144 4.20 -9.67 -17.77
C PHE A 144 3.71 -9.00 -19.06
N PHE A 145 4.36 -9.29 -20.20
CA PHE A 145 4.00 -8.71 -21.49
C PHE A 145 2.56 -9.08 -21.88
N HIS A 146 2.23 -10.37 -21.81
CA HIS A 146 0.89 -10.87 -22.13
C HIS A 146 -0.19 -10.20 -21.25
N ASN A 147 0.07 -10.04 -19.95
CA ASN A 147 -0.88 -9.40 -19.04
C ASN A 147 -1.11 -7.92 -19.39
N ILE A 148 -0.06 -7.20 -19.79
CA ILE A 148 -0.20 -5.80 -20.23
C ILE A 148 -1.07 -5.74 -21.48
N ILE A 149 -0.81 -6.57 -22.50
CA ILE A 149 -1.65 -6.62 -23.71
C ILE A 149 -3.11 -6.90 -23.35
N GLN A 150 -3.36 -7.94 -22.53
CA GLN A 150 -4.71 -8.30 -22.11
C GLN A 150 -5.42 -7.16 -21.36
N ARG A 151 -4.70 -6.45 -20.48
CA ARG A 151 -5.25 -5.28 -19.76
C ARG A 151 -5.54 -4.12 -20.70
N MET A 152 -4.67 -3.85 -21.67
CA MET A 152 -4.90 -2.80 -22.67
C MET A 152 -6.14 -3.10 -23.51
N VAL A 153 -6.26 -4.32 -24.04
CA VAL A 153 -7.40 -4.76 -24.86
C VAL A 153 -8.71 -4.71 -24.07
N ASN A 154 -8.70 -5.11 -22.79
CA ASN A 154 -9.90 -5.10 -21.94
C ASN A 154 -10.25 -3.72 -21.37
N SER A 155 -9.32 -2.76 -21.40
CA SER A 155 -9.54 -1.43 -20.87
C SER A 155 -10.37 -0.58 -21.84
N LYS A 156 -11.31 0.20 -21.31
CA LYS A 156 -12.05 1.18 -22.11
C LYS A 156 -11.08 2.28 -22.58
N PRO A 157 -11.12 2.69 -23.85
CA PRO A 157 -10.25 3.75 -24.35
C PRO A 157 -10.48 5.05 -23.57
N LEU A 158 -9.39 5.64 -23.08
CA LEU A 158 -9.40 6.94 -22.43
C LEU A 158 -9.40 8.03 -23.49
N GLN A 159 -10.52 8.72 -23.63
CA GLN A 159 -10.62 9.88 -24.54
C GLN A 159 -9.77 11.04 -24.00
N TYR A 160 -9.13 11.78 -24.90
CA TYR A 160 -8.29 12.94 -24.57
C TYR A 160 -9.00 13.96 -23.66
N LEU A 161 -10.30 14.18 -23.87
CA LEU A 161 -11.12 15.06 -23.03
C LEU A 161 -11.17 14.64 -21.55
N LYS A 162 -11.01 13.34 -21.26
CA LYS A 162 -10.92 12.81 -19.88
C LYS A 162 -9.51 12.93 -19.28
N LEU A 163 -8.49 13.13 -20.11
CA LEU A 163 -7.11 13.33 -19.69
C LEU A 163 -6.83 14.80 -19.35
N ILE A 164 -7.53 15.73 -20.00
CA ILE A 164 -7.39 17.16 -19.71
C ILE A 164 -8.11 17.48 -18.40
N GLN A 165 -7.32 17.79 -17.37
CA GLN A 165 -7.85 18.45 -16.19
C GLN A 165 -7.99 19.94 -16.51
N ARG A 166 -9.23 20.40 -16.76
CA ARG A 166 -9.49 21.84 -16.87
C ARG A 166 -9.15 22.48 -15.53
N LEU A 167 -8.15 23.35 -15.53
CA LEU A 167 -7.89 24.24 -14.41
C LEU A 167 -8.98 25.32 -14.46
N ASN A 168 -9.84 25.35 -13.46
CA ASN A 168 -10.70 26.51 -13.24
C ASN A 168 -9.77 27.61 -12.71
N ILE A 169 -9.45 28.58 -13.56
CA ILE A 169 -8.78 29.83 -13.20
C ILE A 169 -9.89 30.82 -12.82
#